data_AF-X1JBN8-F1
#
_entry.id   AF-X1JBN8-F1
#
_cell.length_a   1.000
_cell.length_b   1.000
_cell.length_c   1.000
_cell.angle_alpha   90.00
_cell.angle_beta   90.00
_cell.angle_gamma   90.00
#
_symmetry.space_group_name_H-M   'P 1'
#
loop_
_entity.id
_entity.type
_entity.pdbx_description
1 polymer ?
#
loop_
_entity_poly.entity_id
_entity_poly.type
_entity_poly.pdbx_seq_one_letter_code
_entity_poly.pdbx_strand_id
1 'polypeptide(L)'
;MILNGIITGLIMGGILSLPVLGVAVIYGITGIPNFAIGVIGVFGGFLTWYFLSFNMGIAIFVGVVFCFAIGYIMQRILLTPISEKGGDSTLFFIVTVSVGFVFEGLM
;
A
#
# COMPACT_ATOMS: atom_id res chain seq x y z
N MET A 1 -26.38 -10.02 -18.27
CA MET A 1 -24.95 -10.29 -18.50
C MET A 1 -24.15 -8.99 -18.67
N ILE A 2 -24.51 -8.09 -19.60
CA ILE A 2 -23.78 -6.82 -19.82
C ILE A 2 -23.73 -5.91 -18.58
N LEU A 3 -24.86 -5.70 -17.89
CA LEU A 3 -24.91 -4.88 -16.67
C LEU A 3 -23.98 -5.40 -15.57
N ASN A 4 -23.94 -6.72 -15.36
CA ASN A 4 -23.04 -7.34 -14.38
C ASN A 4 -21.56 -7.16 -14.78
N GLY A 5 -21.24 -7.27 -16.08
CA GLY A 5 -19.90 -6.99 -16.59
C GLY A 5 -19.46 -5.55 -16.35
N ILE A 6 -20.34 -4.57 -16.57
CA ILE A 6 -20.06 -3.14 -16.29
C ILE A 6 -19.81 -2.92 -14.80
N ILE A 7 -20.66 -3.47 -13.93
CA ILE A 7 -20.51 -3.35 -12.47
C ILE A 7 -19.19 -3.97 -12.01
N THR A 8 -18.88 -5.19 -12.46
CA THR A 8 -17.63 -5.87 -12.12
C THR A 8 -16.42 -5.09 -12.62
N GLY A 9 -16.47 -4.59 -13.85
CA GLY A 9 -15.42 -3.73 -14.41
C GLY A 9 -15.19 -2.46 -13.60
N LEU A 10 -16.26 -1.81 -13.13
CA LEU A 10 -16.18 -0.64 -12.27
C LEU A 10 -15.55 -0.96 -10.90
N ILE A 11 -15.96 -2.07 -10.28
CA ILE A 11 -15.41 -2.51 -9.00
C ILE A 11 -13.91 -2.82 -9.15
N MET A 12 -13.53 -3.61 -10.16
CA MET A 12 -12.12 -3.95 -10.42
C MET A 12 -11.29 -2.72 -10.77
N GLY A 13 -11.82 -1.81 -11.60
CA GLY A 13 -11.15 -0.55 -11.92
C GLY A 13 -10.93 0.33 -10.69
N GLY A 14 -11.91 0.39 -9.79
CA GLY A 14 -11.78 1.05 -8.49
C GLY A 14 -10.66 0.44 -7.64
N ILE A 15 -10.67 -0.90 -7.49
CA ILE A 15 -9.66 -1.62 -6.70
C ILE A 15 -8.25 -1.42 -7.26
N LEU A 16 -8.08 -1.51 -8.58
CA LEU A 16 -6.78 -1.39 -9.25
C LEU A 16 -6.27 0.06 -9.32
N SER A 17 -7.16 1.05 -9.29
CA SER A 17 -6.77 2.48 -9.29
C SER A 17 -6.37 3.01 -7.91
N LEU A 18 -6.87 2.40 -6.83
CA LEU A 18 -6.57 2.81 -5.45
C LEU A 18 -5.06 2.89 -5.13
N PRO A 19 -4.22 1.89 -5.48
CA PRO A 19 -2.78 1.99 -5.27
C PRO A 19 -2.14 3.16 -6.02
N VAL A 20 -2.57 3.41 -7.26
CA VAL A 20 -2.06 4.53 -8.09
C VAL A 20 -2.40 5.86 -7.46
N LEU A 21 -3.64 6.02 -6.97
CA LEU A 21 -4.08 7.21 -6.24
C LEU A 21 -3.27 7.39 -4.95
N GLY A 22 -2.99 6.30 -4.23
CA GLY A 22 -2.19 6.35 -3.01
C GLY A 22 -0.74 6.80 -3.29
N VAL A 23 -0.09 6.30 -4.35
CA VAL A 23 1.23 6.80 -4.77
C VAL A 23 1.17 8.30 -5.06
N ALA A 24 0.16 8.75 -5.81
CA ALA A 24 0.00 10.15 -6.19
C ALA A 24 -0.19 11.07 -4.97
N VAL A 25 -0.98 10.64 -3.97
CA VAL A 25 -1.20 11.40 -2.74
C VAL A 25 0.06 11.47 -1.88
N ILE A 26 0.74 10.34 -1.67
CA ILE A 26 1.98 10.32 -0.87
C ILE A 26 3.04 11.21 -1.53
N TYR A 27 3.25 11.04 -2.83
CA TYR A 27 4.22 11.84 -3.57
C TYR A 27 3.83 13.33 -3.59
N GLY A 28 2.54 13.65 -3.77
CA GLY A 28 2.06 15.04 -3.81
C GLY A 28 2.26 15.80 -2.49
N ILE A 29 2.29 15.11 -1.35
CA ILE A 29 2.49 15.73 -0.03
C ILE A 29 3.97 15.71 0.37
N THR A 30 4.67 14.61 0.12
CA THR A 30 6.04 14.40 0.65
C THR A 30 7.14 14.73 -0.34
N GLY A 31 6.85 14.75 -1.64
CA GLY A 31 7.87 14.78 -2.70
C GLY A 31 8.71 13.51 -2.81
N ILE A 32 8.37 12.44 -2.07
CA ILE A 32 9.13 11.20 -2.03
C ILE A 32 8.28 10.07 -2.61
N PRO A 33 8.74 9.39 -3.69
CA PRO A 33 7.95 8.34 -4.30
C PRO A 33 7.99 7.07 -3.43
N ASN A 34 6.83 6.48 -3.19
CA ASN A 34 6.69 5.23 -2.44
C ASN A 34 6.03 4.15 -3.32
N PHE A 35 6.85 3.26 -3.88
CA PHE A 35 6.38 2.20 -4.77
C PHE A 35 5.89 0.94 -4.04
N ALA A 36 6.17 0.81 -2.73
CA ALA A 36 5.76 -0.35 -1.95
C ALA A 36 4.27 -0.35 -1.59
N ILE A 37 3.56 0.76 -1.81
CA ILE A 37 2.18 0.96 -1.37
C ILE A 37 1.23 -0.13 -1.85
N GLY A 38 1.42 -0.64 -3.08
CA GLY A 38 0.61 -1.72 -3.63
C GLY A 38 0.74 -3.00 -2.80
N VAL A 39 1.98 -3.41 -2.52
CA VAL A 39 2.27 -4.62 -1.73
C VAL A 39 1.80 -4.45 -0.27
N ILE A 40 2.01 -3.28 0.32
CA ILE A 40 1.50 -2.97 1.68
C ILE A 40 -0.02 -3.07 1.71
N GLY A 41 -0.71 -2.55 0.69
CA GLY A 41 -2.17 -2.65 0.55
C GLY A 41 -2.66 -4.08 0.43
N VAL A 42 -1.98 -4.92 -0.37
CA VAL A 42 -2.29 -6.35 -0.49
C VAL A 42 -2.10 -7.06 0.85
N PHE A 43 -0.99 -6.79 1.55
CA PHE A 43 -0.72 -7.34 2.88
C PHE A 43 -1.81 -6.98 3.90
N GLY A 44 -2.25 -5.71 3.91
CA GLY A 44 -3.39 -5.29 4.74
C GLY A 44 -4.71 -5.95 4.36
N GLY A 45 -4.91 -6.20 3.06
CA GLY A 45 -6.03 -7.00 2.55
C GLY A 45 -5.99 -8.43 3.09
N PHE A 46 -4.83 -9.06 3.11
CA PHE A 46 -4.63 -10.40 3.66
C PHE A 46 -4.92 -10.46 5.17
N LEU A 47 -4.41 -9.48 5.94
CA LEU A 47 -4.75 -9.31 7.36
C LEU A 47 -6.26 -9.17 7.57
N THR A 48 -6.91 -8.31 6.78
CA THR A 48 -8.36 -8.11 6.86
C THR A 48 -9.10 -9.42 6.57
N TRP A 49 -8.67 -10.17 5.55
CA TRP A 49 -9.25 -11.46 5.21
C TRP A 49 -9.07 -12.49 6.32
N TYR A 50 -7.90 -12.55 6.96
CA TYR A 50 -7.61 -13.46 8.06
C TYR A 50 -8.52 -13.25 9.28
N PHE A 51 -8.79 -11.99 9.64
CA PHE A 51 -9.66 -11.65 10.78
C PHE A 51 -11.16 -11.58 10.43
N LEU A 52 -11.52 -11.77 9.15
CA LEU A 52 -12.89 -11.59 8.67
C LEU A 52 -13.90 -12.51 9.39
N SER A 53 -13.48 -13.72 9.77
CA SER A 53 -14.33 -14.69 10.48
C SER A 53 -14.71 -14.27 11.90
N PHE A 54 -13.96 -13.35 12.52
CA PHE A 54 -14.26 -12.87 13.88
C PHE A 54 -15.32 -11.78 13.86
N ASN A 55 -15.04 -10.69 13.14
CA ASN A 55 -15.93 -9.57 12.99
C ASN A 55 -15.45 -8.67 11.85
N MET A 56 -16.35 -8.30 10.94
CA MET A 56 -16.01 -7.46 9.79
C MET A 56 -15.40 -6.10 10.20
N GLY A 57 -15.94 -5.44 11.22
CA GLY A 57 -15.45 -4.14 11.69
C GLY A 57 -14.05 -4.24 12.28
N ILE A 58 -13.80 -5.28 13.10
CA ILE A 58 -12.48 -5.53 13.70
C ILE A 58 -11.47 -5.88 12.62
N ALA A 59 -11.85 -6.72 11.66
CA ALA A 59 -11.00 -7.13 10.56
C ALA A 59 -10.49 -5.93 9.74
N ILE A 60 -11.41 -5.04 9.34
CA ILE A 60 -11.08 -3.82 8.60
C ILE A 60 -10.19 -2.91 9.45
N PHE A 61 -10.53 -2.73 10.74
CA PHE A 61 -9.76 -1.87 11.63
C PHE A 61 -8.32 -2.37 11.78
N VAL A 62 -8.11 -3.68 11.99
CA VAL A 62 -6.79 -4.29 12.09
C VAL A 62 -5.99 -4.09 10.80
N GLY A 63 -6.59 -4.36 9.63
CA GLY A 63 -5.93 -4.17 8.34
C GLY A 63 -5.48 -2.72 8.11
N VAL A 64 -6.36 -1.75 8.39
CA VAL A 64 -6.06 -0.31 8.23
C VAL A 64 -4.96 0.13 9.19
N VAL A 65 -5.04 -0.25 10.46
CA VAL A 65 -4.04 0.11 11.48
C VAL A 65 -2.67 -0.48 11.14
N PHE A 66 -2.61 -1.73 10.68
CA PHE A 66 -1.35 -2.35 10.26
C PHE A 66 -0.75 -1.68 9.03
N CYS A 67 -1.55 -1.41 7.99
CA CYS A 67 -1.09 -0.66 6.81
C CYS A 67 -0.54 0.71 7.18
N PHE A 68 -1.24 1.44 8.07
CA PHE A 68 -0.78 2.74 8.55
C PHE A 68 0.53 2.62 9.31
N ALA A 69 0.65 1.66 10.24
CA ALA A 69 1.86 1.45 11.01
C ALA A 69 3.06 1.12 10.12
N ILE A 70 2.90 0.19 9.17
CA ILE A 70 3.95 -0.20 8.22
C ILE A 70 4.36 1.00 7.35
N GLY A 71 3.38 1.70 6.76
CA GLY A 71 3.63 2.86 5.91
C GLY A 71 4.34 3.99 6.67
N TYR A 72 3.91 4.27 7.90
CA TYR A 72 4.51 5.29 8.76
C TYR A 72 5.96 4.93 9.15
N ILE A 73 6.19 3.69 9.58
CA ILE A 73 7.53 3.19 9.93
C ILE A 73 8.46 3.29 8.72
N MET A 74 8.00 2.86 7.55
CA MET A 74 8.78 2.93 6.32
C MET A 74 9.08 4.38 5.92
N GLN A 75 8.08 5.27 5.98
CA GLN A 75 8.28 6.68 5.70
C GLN A 75 9.34 7.28 6.64
N ARG A 76 9.20 7.07 7.95
CA ARG A 76 10.03 7.72 8.96
C ARG A 76 11.45 7.15 9.04
N ILE A 77 11.61 5.82 8.91
CA ILE A 77 12.90 5.14 9.13
C ILE A 77 13.71 4.98 7.84
N LEU A 78 13.04 4.79 6.70
CA LEU A 78 13.71 4.58 5.42
C LEU A 78 13.66 5.83 4.55
N LEU A 79 12.47 6.37 4.29
CA LEU A 79 12.29 7.37 3.23
C LEU A 79 12.74 8.78 3.63
N THR A 80 12.31 9.29 4.79
CA THR A 80 12.71 10.60 5.31
C THR A 80 14.24 10.76 5.42
N PRO A 81 15.00 9.83 6.04
CA PRO A 81 16.45 10.01 6.17
C PRO A 81 17.20 9.87 4.84
N ILE A 82 16.67 9.10 3.88
CA ILE A 82 17.25 9.04 2.52
C ILE A 82 17.01 10.39 1.81
N SER A 83 15.84 10.98 1.97
CA SER A 83 15.51 12.30 1.40
C SER A 83 16.39 13.40 1.98
N GLU A 84 16.59 13.44 3.30
CA GLU A 84 17.45 14.43 3.97
C GLU A 84 18.92 14.34 3.53
N LYS A 85 19.37 13.16 3.09
CA LYS A 85 20.73 12.94 2.56
C LYS A 85 20.87 13.22 1.06
N GLY A 86 19.82 13.72 0.40
CA GLY A 86 19.83 14.00 -1.03
C GLY A 86 19.67 12.74 -1.90
N GLY A 87 18.94 11.74 -1.41
CA GLY A 87 18.68 10.52 -2.17
C GLY A 87 17.93 10.78 -3.48
N ASP A 88 18.40 10.16 -4.56
CA ASP A 88 17.78 10.23 -5.88
C ASP A 88 16.51 9.35 -5.98
N SER A 89 15.63 9.67 -6.93
CA SER A 89 14.40 8.93 -7.23
C SER A 89 14.66 7.43 -7.49
N THR A 90 15.80 7.10 -8.08
CA THR A 90 16.21 5.70 -8.32
C THR A 90 16.44 4.94 -7.02
N LEU A 91 17.02 5.59 -6.00
CA LEU A 91 17.27 4.95 -4.70
C LEU A 91 15.96 4.67 -3.97
N PHE A 92 15.00 5.59 -4.02
CA PHE A 92 13.67 5.37 -3.45
C PHE A 92 12.96 4.19 -4.10
N PHE A 93 13.04 4.07 -5.43
CA PHE A 93 12.51 2.92 -6.15
C PHE A 93 13.12 1.61 -5.67
N ILE A 94 14.46 1.51 -5.66
CA ILE A 94 15.16 0.28 -5.24
C ILE A 94 14.78 -0.11 -3.81
N VAL A 95 14.81 0.84 -2.88
CA VAL A 95 14.52 0.57 -1.45
C VAL A 95 13.08 0.15 -1.25
N THR A 96 12.12 0.87 -1.84
CA THR A 96 10.68 0.57 -1.65
C THR A 96 10.29 -0.75 -2.30
N VAL A 97 10.81 -1.08 -3.49
CA VAL A 97 10.60 -2.38 -4.12
C VAL A 97 11.24 -3.51 -3.31
N SER A 98 12.45 -3.31 -2.78
CA SER A 98 13.11 -4.32 -1.93
C SER A 98 12.30 -4.61 -0.67
N VAL A 99 11.75 -3.57 -0.04
CA VAL A 99 10.83 -3.74 1.10
C VAL A 99 9.56 -4.48 0.67
N GLY A 100 9.03 -4.16 -0.52
CA GLY A 100 7.91 -4.89 -1.11
C GLY A 100 8.17 -6.40 -1.18
N PHE A 101 9.33 -6.82 -1.68
CA PHE A 101 9.69 -8.25 -1.73
C PHE A 101 9.76 -8.93 -0.36
N VAL A 102 10.15 -8.20 0.71
CA VAL A 102 10.12 -8.75 2.08
C VAL A 102 8.69 -9.05 2.51
N PHE A 103 7.74 -8.17 2.20
CA PHE A 103 6.32 -8.42 2.48
C PHE A 103 5.75 -9.53 1.62
N GLU A 104 6.17 -9.62 0.37
CA GLU A 104 5.75 -10.69 -0.55
C GLU A 104 6.22 -12.06 -0.06
N GLY A 105 7.43 -12.18 0.47
CA GLY A 105 7.91 -13.42 1.08
C GLY A 105 7.23 -13.81 2.40
N LEU A 106 6.45 -12.90 2.99
CA LEU A 106 5.73 -13.14 4.27
C LEU A 106 4.29 -13.60 4.06
N MET A 107 3.72 -13.41 2.87
CA MET A 107 2.37 -13.82 2.47
C MET A 107 2.37 -15.26 1.97
#